data_AF-A0AAW0RYW0-F1
#
_entry.id   AF-A0AAW0RYW0-F1
#
_cell.length_a   1.000
_cell.length_b   1.000
_cell.length_c   1.000
_cell.angle_alpha   90.00
_cell.angle_beta   90.00
_cell.angle_gamma   90.00
#
_symmetry.space_group_name_H-M   'P 1'
#
loop_
_entity.id
_entity.type
_entity.pdbx_description
1 polymer ?
#
loop_
_entity_poly.entity_id
_entity_poly.type
_entity_poly.pdbx_seq_one_letter_code
_entity_poly.pdbx_strand_id
1 'polypeptide(L)'
;MIAPRLVAGAAPRLVVRRLARPPAWSPTGCAFSTQSPRRNESKPETASGANANAGSDKGQREPSVASKMVESAATTFASILVLGLGFAAAGYIYHRSYKMLVVNKMVRAFEPGDPVLDLAAVAKDMPSHRDTSEERWVHRSEQTIVDAIVDGRDVGHYFLLIGDKGTGKSSMLLEAMRKIDGDGVSMFEAHADLEVVRLRLGKALNYEYHEDYIGGYFSERGPRESTALLDIERALNKLEKVAMKLIETRKKPLILIVNQMHLLRDDDDGRDLIELLQQRAEQWAATNLVTMVFNSDDYWVYERLKQLATRMEVLPITDLPKAQAVDALKKYRQRYWGESLDMERLEQVYDRVGGRLSFLNKVAKSKDMLATCENIQDIEKKWFLNQCWILGMEMDDDVMDQQKWAAAAMVLAQALVAKEKDMELIYDPVVGHLLPSYPFHIAQELMTRCDFIRKLDSLNLFSITSKADVRASSVPMHRAFQEICSQPGFDKHLELTIQRIADIESLGRTRELVAKDLVLGGHYEIEAGRKGITVRIKEAENKDE
;
A
#
# COMPACT_ATOMS: atom_id res chain seq x y z
N MET A 1 23.06 60.50 3.92
CA MET A 1 24.36 59.89 4.26
C MET A 1 24.09 58.56 4.95
N ILE A 2 24.68 57.50 4.36
CA ILE A 2 24.99 56.19 4.95
C ILE A 2 23.82 55.22 5.19
N ALA A 3 23.67 54.32 4.21
CA ALA A 3 22.93 53.06 4.29
C ALA A 3 23.60 52.06 5.26
N PRO A 4 22.84 51.18 5.93
CA PRO A 4 23.43 50.06 6.65
C PRO A 4 23.79 48.93 5.67
N ARG A 5 25.06 48.54 5.72
CA ARG A 5 25.67 47.43 4.99
C ARG A 5 25.02 46.10 5.39
N LEU A 6 24.51 45.38 4.39
CA LEU A 6 24.28 43.94 4.46
C LEU A 6 25.63 43.23 4.65
N VAL A 7 25.83 42.63 5.83
CA VAL A 7 26.91 41.68 6.08
C VAL A 7 26.41 40.32 5.61
N ALA A 8 26.95 39.86 4.48
CA ALA A 8 26.74 38.51 3.97
C ALA A 8 27.35 37.49 4.94
N GLY A 9 26.48 36.76 5.65
CA GLY A 9 26.85 35.60 6.45
C GLY A 9 27.28 34.45 5.56
N ALA A 10 28.47 33.92 5.85
CA ALA A 10 29.17 32.90 5.09
C ALA A 10 28.38 31.60 4.91
N ALA A 11 28.22 31.17 3.66
CA ALA A 11 27.78 29.82 3.31
C ALA A 11 28.84 28.78 3.73
N PRO A 12 28.46 27.61 4.28
CA PRO A 12 29.41 26.56 4.55
C PRO A 12 29.90 25.95 3.24
N ARG A 13 31.22 26.03 3.02
CA ARG A 13 31.92 25.34 1.92
C ARG A 13 31.76 23.83 2.08
N LEU A 14 30.94 23.23 1.23
CA LEU A 14 30.97 21.79 0.97
C LEU A 14 32.34 21.41 0.39
N VAL A 15 33.17 20.76 1.21
CA VAL A 15 34.38 20.08 0.75
C VAL A 15 33.95 18.82 0.01
N VAL A 16 33.85 18.92 -1.32
CA VAL A 16 33.72 17.75 -2.20
C VAL A 16 35.04 17.00 -2.19
N ARG A 17 35.10 15.94 -1.39
CA ARG A 17 36.22 15.00 -1.38
C ARG A 17 36.18 14.22 -2.71
N ARG A 18 37.09 14.54 -3.64
CA ARG A 18 37.30 13.79 -4.88
C ARG A 18 37.59 12.32 -4.53
N LEU A 19 36.65 11.42 -4.81
CA LEU A 19 36.89 9.99 -4.84
C LEU A 19 37.78 9.66 -6.05
N ALA A 20 38.86 8.93 -5.78
CA ALA A 20 39.80 8.45 -6.78
C ALA A 20 39.09 7.52 -7.78
N ARG A 21 39.38 7.70 -9.07
CA ARG A 21 38.93 6.81 -10.16
C ARG A 21 39.50 5.39 -9.96
N PRO A 22 38.70 4.32 -10.13
CA PRO A 22 39.23 2.97 -10.26
C PRO A 22 39.92 2.79 -11.63
N PRO A 23 40.91 1.88 -11.74
CA PRO A 23 41.63 1.66 -12.98
C PRO A 23 40.74 0.98 -14.04
N ALA A 24 40.84 1.47 -15.27
CA ALA A 24 40.16 0.92 -16.43
C ALA A 24 40.71 -0.48 -16.78
N TRP A 25 39.82 -1.47 -16.83
CA TRP A 25 40.09 -2.75 -17.47
C TRP A 25 39.76 -2.65 -18.96
N SER A 26 40.77 -2.92 -19.78
CA SER A 26 40.67 -3.03 -21.23
C SER A 26 40.03 -4.38 -21.62
N PRO A 27 39.07 -4.39 -22.56
CA PRO A 27 38.49 -5.64 -23.06
C PRO A 27 39.42 -6.27 -24.11
N THR A 28 39.87 -7.49 -23.83
CA THR A 28 40.48 -8.39 -24.80
C THR A 28 39.43 -8.79 -25.83
N GLY A 29 39.45 -8.16 -26.99
CA GLY A 29 38.70 -8.57 -28.17
C GLY A 29 39.33 -9.79 -28.83
N CYS A 30 38.66 -10.94 -28.77
CA CYS A 30 38.92 -12.05 -29.70
C CYS A 30 38.14 -11.78 -30.99
N ALA A 31 38.78 -11.11 -31.95
CA ALA A 31 38.34 -11.09 -33.33
C ALA A 31 38.90 -12.34 -34.05
N PHE A 32 38.03 -13.30 -34.35
CA PHE A 32 38.35 -14.38 -35.28
C PHE A 32 38.33 -13.79 -36.71
N SER A 33 39.52 -13.49 -37.22
CA SER A 33 39.79 -13.13 -38.60
C SER A 33 40.18 -14.39 -39.37
N THR A 34 39.37 -14.76 -40.36
CA THR A 34 39.71 -15.78 -41.37
C THR A 34 40.39 -15.10 -42.55
N GLN A 35 41.72 -15.11 -42.60
CA GLN A 35 42.47 -14.88 -43.83
C GLN A 35 43.60 -15.90 -43.96
N SER A 36 43.57 -16.59 -45.09
CA SER A 36 44.48 -17.65 -45.53
C SER A 36 45.88 -17.12 -45.88
N PRO A 37 46.96 -17.90 -45.71
CA PRO A 37 48.20 -17.64 -46.41
C PRO A 37 48.40 -18.60 -47.59
N ARG A 38 48.58 -18.03 -48.77
CA ARG A 38 49.32 -18.65 -49.89
C ARG A 38 50.82 -18.48 -49.61
N ARG A 39 51.64 -19.51 -49.88
CA ARG A 39 52.61 -19.55 -51.00
C ARG A 39 53.89 -20.39 -50.71
N ASN A 40 54.18 -21.26 -51.68
CA ASN A 40 55.47 -21.80 -52.20
C ASN A 40 56.33 -22.72 -51.31
N GLU A 41 56.54 -23.99 -51.70
CA GLU A 41 57.35 -24.58 -52.79
C GLU A 41 58.74 -24.99 -52.30
N SER A 42 58.97 -26.31 -52.21
CA SER A 42 60.23 -26.95 -52.63
C SER A 42 60.05 -28.48 -52.70
N LYS A 43 60.37 -29.02 -53.88
CA LYS A 43 60.74 -30.41 -54.19
C LYS A 43 62.29 -30.52 -54.10
N PRO A 44 62.97 -31.68 -54.32
CA PRO A 44 62.55 -33.09 -54.49
C PRO A 44 63.45 -34.10 -53.73
N GLU A 45 63.25 -35.41 -54.00
CA GLU A 45 64.19 -36.59 -53.98
C GLU A 45 63.57 -37.82 -53.27
N THR A 46 63.13 -38.88 -53.96
CA THR A 46 63.86 -40.13 -54.39
C THR A 46 64.51 -40.90 -53.24
N ALA A 47 64.42 -42.23 -53.04
CA ALA A 47 63.83 -43.34 -53.80
C ALA A 47 63.74 -44.62 -52.93
N SER A 48 62.90 -45.54 -53.40
CA SER A 48 63.02 -47.02 -53.38
C SER A 48 62.77 -47.83 -52.09
N GLY A 49 61.91 -48.84 -52.27
CA GLY A 49 61.70 -49.98 -51.40
C GLY A 49 60.62 -50.89 -51.99
N ALA A 50 61.02 -51.80 -52.87
CA ALA A 50 60.16 -52.77 -53.54
C ALA A 50 59.78 -53.95 -52.60
N ASN A 51 58.55 -54.50 -52.70
CA ASN A 51 58.33 -55.84 -53.29
C ASN A 51 56.85 -56.30 -53.36
N ALA A 52 56.55 -56.93 -54.50
CA ALA A 52 55.72 -58.12 -54.77
C ALA A 52 54.21 -58.24 -54.43
N ASN A 53 53.40 -58.15 -55.50
CA ASN A 53 52.35 -59.07 -55.99
C ASN A 53 51.41 -59.83 -55.02
N ALA A 54 50.09 -59.63 -55.20
CA ALA A 54 49.15 -60.68 -55.67
C ALA A 54 47.71 -60.14 -55.92
N GLY A 55 47.13 -60.46 -57.08
CA GLY A 55 45.75 -60.97 -57.15
C GLY A 55 44.57 -60.03 -57.44
N SER A 56 44.11 -60.09 -58.69
CA SER A 56 42.69 -60.13 -59.15
C SER A 56 41.73 -58.96 -58.86
N ASP A 57 41.49 -58.18 -59.91
CA ASP A 57 40.20 -57.86 -60.52
C ASP A 57 38.91 -58.22 -59.74
N LYS A 58 38.12 -57.18 -59.41
CA LYS A 58 36.64 -57.21 -59.40
C LYS A 58 36.08 -55.79 -59.42
N GLY A 59 35.27 -55.52 -60.45
CA GLY A 59 34.81 -54.20 -60.89
C GLY A 59 34.12 -53.33 -59.84
N GLN A 60 34.57 -52.08 -59.78
CA GLN A 60 33.82 -50.98 -59.20
C GLN A 60 32.70 -50.59 -60.19
N ARG A 61 31.46 -50.99 -59.88
CA ARG A 61 30.26 -50.36 -60.45
C ARG A 61 30.25 -48.90 -59.99
N GLU A 62 30.30 -47.96 -60.93
CA GLU A 62 29.97 -46.57 -60.63
C GLU A 62 28.53 -46.51 -60.08
N PRO A 63 28.30 -45.93 -58.89
CA PRO A 63 26.95 -45.81 -58.37
C PRO A 63 26.14 -44.87 -59.28
N SER A 64 24.96 -45.33 -59.72
CA SER A 64 24.08 -44.55 -60.58
C SER A 64 23.72 -43.22 -59.90
N VAL A 65 23.50 -42.18 -60.69
CA VAL A 65 23.14 -40.83 -60.20
C VAL A 65 21.95 -40.87 -59.22
N ALA A 66 21.01 -41.80 -59.42
CA ALA A 66 19.88 -42.03 -58.53
C ALA A 66 20.29 -42.52 -57.13
N SER A 67 21.28 -43.42 -57.03
CA SER A 67 21.79 -43.89 -55.73
C SER A 67 22.49 -42.78 -54.93
N LYS A 68 23.26 -41.92 -55.62
CA LYS A 68 23.89 -40.73 -55.01
C LYS A 68 22.86 -39.68 -54.61
N MET A 69 21.78 -39.53 -55.38
CA MET A 69 20.64 -38.65 -55.03
C MET A 69 19.88 -39.16 -53.81
N VAL A 70 19.65 -40.47 -53.69
CA VAL A 70 19.01 -41.08 -52.52
C VAL A 70 19.89 -40.96 -51.28
N GLU A 71 21.20 -41.15 -51.40
CA GLU A 71 22.14 -40.97 -50.29
C GLU A 71 22.22 -39.50 -49.84
N SER A 72 22.21 -38.55 -50.77
CA SER A 72 22.13 -37.11 -50.49
C SER A 72 20.79 -36.71 -49.85
N ALA A 73 19.67 -37.28 -50.31
CA ALA A 73 18.35 -37.07 -49.72
C ALA A 73 18.25 -37.67 -48.31
N ALA A 74 18.85 -38.84 -48.07
CA ALA A 74 18.89 -39.48 -46.77
C ALA A 74 19.76 -38.69 -45.76
N THR A 75 20.90 -38.16 -46.20
CA THR A 75 21.78 -37.35 -45.34
C THR A 75 21.19 -35.98 -45.01
N THR A 76 20.52 -35.32 -45.95
CA THR A 76 19.76 -34.08 -45.70
C THR A 76 18.54 -34.31 -44.80
N PHE A 77 17.82 -35.42 -45.00
CA PHE A 77 16.73 -35.79 -44.10
C PHE A 77 17.25 -36.09 -42.69
N ALA A 78 18.34 -36.85 -42.55
CA ALA A 78 18.97 -37.12 -41.26
C ALA A 78 19.47 -35.85 -40.56
N SER A 79 20.04 -34.89 -41.30
CA SER A 79 20.49 -33.61 -40.72
C SER A 79 19.31 -32.76 -40.25
N ILE A 80 18.21 -32.69 -41.02
CA ILE A 80 16.97 -32.02 -40.59
C ILE A 80 16.39 -32.70 -39.35
N LEU A 81 16.42 -34.04 -39.28
CA LEU A 81 15.90 -34.80 -38.15
C LEU A 81 16.74 -34.58 -36.88
N VAL A 82 18.06 -34.61 -36.99
CA VAL A 82 18.99 -34.33 -35.88
C VAL A 82 18.86 -32.87 -35.41
N LEU A 83 18.75 -31.92 -36.33
CA LEU A 83 18.51 -30.52 -35.98
C LEU A 83 17.14 -30.36 -35.32
N GLY A 84 16.08 -30.94 -35.88
CA GLY A 84 14.73 -30.89 -35.33
C GLY A 84 14.65 -31.47 -33.92
N LEU A 85 15.23 -32.65 -33.71
CA LEU A 85 15.31 -33.28 -32.38
C LEU A 85 16.21 -32.49 -31.43
N GLY A 86 17.33 -31.96 -31.91
CA GLY A 86 18.25 -31.13 -31.13
C GLY A 86 17.59 -29.85 -30.65
N PHE A 87 16.90 -29.11 -31.53
CA PHE A 87 16.14 -27.91 -31.19
C PHE A 87 14.94 -28.22 -30.29
N ALA A 88 14.20 -29.31 -30.53
CA ALA A 88 13.10 -29.71 -29.67
C ALA A 88 13.58 -30.08 -28.25
N ALA A 89 14.66 -30.84 -28.13
CA ALA A 89 15.27 -31.20 -26.85
C ALA A 89 15.83 -29.97 -26.13
N ALA A 90 16.57 -29.11 -26.85
CA ALA A 90 17.09 -27.86 -26.30
C ALA A 90 15.98 -26.93 -25.82
N GLY A 91 14.90 -26.77 -26.60
CA GLY A 91 13.72 -25.98 -26.23
C GLY A 91 13.02 -26.55 -24.98
N TYR A 92 12.86 -27.87 -24.91
CA TYR A 92 12.26 -28.53 -23.74
C TYR A 92 13.13 -28.37 -22.49
N ILE A 93 14.45 -28.60 -22.59
CA ILE A 93 15.40 -28.44 -21.49
C ILE A 93 15.38 -26.99 -21.02
N TYR A 94 15.45 -26.03 -21.94
CA TYR A 94 15.41 -24.60 -21.62
C TYR A 94 14.14 -24.23 -20.85
N HIS A 95 12.97 -24.60 -21.38
CA HIS A 95 11.69 -24.28 -20.78
C HIS A 95 11.50 -24.95 -19.41
N ARG A 96 11.93 -26.22 -19.26
CA ARG A 96 11.88 -26.92 -17.97
C ARG A 96 12.84 -26.30 -16.95
N SER A 97 14.05 -25.96 -17.36
CA SER A 97 15.06 -25.34 -16.51
C SER A 97 14.59 -23.96 -16.04
N TYR A 98 14.02 -23.16 -16.94
CA TYR A 98 13.45 -21.86 -16.62
C TYR A 98 12.32 -21.97 -15.59
N LYS A 99 11.37 -22.89 -15.78
CA LYS A 99 10.29 -23.14 -14.80
C LYS A 99 10.84 -23.51 -13.42
N MET A 100 11.88 -24.34 -13.37
CA MET A 100 12.53 -24.71 -12.11
C MET A 100 13.25 -23.52 -11.46
N LEU A 101 13.90 -22.69 -12.26
CA LEU A 101 14.64 -21.51 -11.81
C LEU A 101 13.69 -20.48 -11.15
N VAL A 102 12.53 -20.21 -11.75
CA VAL A 102 11.51 -19.32 -11.17
C VAL A 102 11.03 -19.83 -9.81
N VAL A 103 10.70 -21.11 -9.70
CA VAL A 103 10.26 -21.71 -8.42
C VAL A 103 11.37 -21.61 -7.37
N ASN A 104 12.62 -21.89 -7.74
CA ASN A 104 13.75 -21.79 -6.81
C ASN A 104 14.07 -20.35 -6.39
N LYS A 105 13.89 -19.36 -7.27
CA LYS A 105 14.00 -17.94 -6.92
C LYS A 105 12.96 -17.56 -5.86
N MET A 106 11.71 -17.98 -6.06
CA MET A 106 10.64 -17.73 -5.09
C MET A 106 10.86 -18.43 -3.75
N VAL A 107 11.42 -19.65 -3.73
CA VAL A 107 11.79 -20.32 -2.47
C VAL A 107 12.75 -19.47 -1.64
N ARG A 108 13.75 -18.84 -2.28
CA ARG A 108 14.71 -17.95 -1.61
C ARG A 108 14.08 -16.71 -1.00
N ALA A 109 12.90 -16.30 -1.47
CA ALA A 109 12.18 -15.17 -0.89
C ALA A 109 11.62 -15.47 0.50
N PHE A 110 11.56 -16.75 0.89
CA PHE A 110 11.09 -17.21 2.20
C PHE A 110 12.21 -17.83 3.04
N GLU A 111 13.47 -17.73 2.59
CA GLU A 111 14.64 -18.13 3.38
C GLU A 111 14.98 -17.03 4.42
N PRO A 112 15.60 -17.38 5.55
CA PRO A 112 15.99 -16.40 6.57
C PRO A 112 16.89 -15.27 6.02
N GLY A 113 16.77 -14.08 6.60
CA GLY A 113 17.56 -12.89 6.22
C GLY A 113 16.86 -11.97 5.22
N ASP A 114 15.59 -11.68 5.44
CA ASP A 114 14.80 -10.76 4.61
C ASP A 114 15.39 -9.33 4.62
N PRO A 115 15.75 -8.75 3.44
CA PRO A 115 16.23 -7.37 3.33
C PRO A 115 15.31 -6.31 3.96
N VAL A 116 14.02 -6.58 4.06
CA VAL A 116 13.05 -5.68 4.70
C VAL A 116 13.35 -5.53 6.20
N LEU A 117 13.87 -6.57 6.86
CA LEU A 117 14.29 -6.51 8.25
C LEU A 117 15.52 -5.62 8.43
N ASP A 118 16.48 -5.70 7.52
CA ASP A 118 17.67 -4.84 7.53
C ASP A 118 17.30 -3.37 7.31
N LEU A 119 16.42 -3.11 6.33
CA LEU A 119 15.93 -1.76 6.06
C LEU A 119 15.12 -1.20 7.24
N ALA A 120 14.25 -2.01 7.84
CA ALA A 120 13.48 -1.62 9.02
C ALA A 120 14.38 -1.36 10.24
N ALA A 121 15.47 -2.13 10.39
CA ALA A 121 16.44 -1.91 11.46
C ALA A 121 17.13 -0.54 11.31
N VAL A 122 17.57 -0.20 10.10
CA VAL A 122 18.17 1.10 9.79
C VAL A 122 17.16 2.25 9.97
N ALA A 123 15.95 2.13 9.45
CA ALA A 123 14.95 3.22 9.47
C ALA A 123 14.41 3.53 10.88
N LYS A 124 14.42 2.56 11.80
CA LYS A 124 13.87 2.70 13.16
C LYS A 124 14.94 2.87 14.25
N ASP A 125 16.19 3.13 13.87
CA ASP A 125 17.36 3.14 14.76
C ASP A 125 17.38 1.88 15.65
N MET A 126 17.06 0.70 15.10
CA MET A 126 17.17 -0.57 15.83
C MET A 126 18.57 -1.17 15.56
N PRO A 127 19.36 -1.48 16.60
CA PRO A 127 20.68 -2.07 16.41
C PRO A 127 20.56 -3.47 15.79
N SER A 128 21.53 -3.81 14.95
CA SER A 128 21.56 -5.00 14.09
C SER A 128 22.04 -6.28 14.80
N HIS A 129 21.77 -6.48 16.10
CA HIS A 129 22.25 -7.67 16.82
C HIS A 129 21.27 -8.23 17.86
N ARG A 130 21.25 -9.57 17.94
CA ARG A 130 20.36 -10.44 18.72
C ARG A 130 20.43 -10.28 20.25
N ASP A 131 21.35 -9.49 20.80
CA ASP A 131 21.70 -9.54 22.23
C ASP A 131 21.09 -8.46 23.14
N THR A 132 20.16 -7.62 22.66
CA THR A 132 19.51 -6.56 23.48
C THR A 132 17.98 -6.45 23.29
N SER A 133 17.31 -7.55 22.97
CA SER A 133 15.90 -7.55 22.55
C SER A 133 14.87 -7.39 23.68
N GLU A 134 15.14 -7.92 24.88
CA GLU A 134 14.14 -8.00 25.96
C GLU A 134 13.86 -6.64 26.64
N GLU A 135 14.86 -5.77 26.81
CA GLU A 135 14.69 -4.51 27.56
C GLU A 135 14.03 -3.37 26.75
N ARG A 136 13.84 -3.55 25.44
CA ARG A 136 13.55 -2.45 24.50
C ARG A 136 12.14 -2.47 23.90
N TRP A 137 11.45 -3.60 23.96
CA TRP A 137 10.14 -3.77 23.35
C TRP A 137 9.01 -3.47 24.33
N VAL A 138 7.91 -2.89 23.82
CA VAL A 138 6.70 -2.68 24.61
C VAL A 138 5.89 -3.97 24.54
N HIS A 139 5.81 -4.69 25.67
CA HIS A 139 5.02 -5.92 25.73
C HIS A 139 3.53 -5.59 25.60
N ARG A 140 2.95 -6.05 24.49
CA ARG A 140 1.52 -6.04 24.22
C ARG A 140 0.97 -7.45 24.41
N SER A 141 -0.23 -7.58 24.94
CA SER A 141 -0.95 -8.86 25.01
C SER A 141 -1.10 -9.53 23.64
N GLU A 142 -1.35 -8.70 22.63
CA GLU A 142 -1.58 -9.09 21.24
C GLU A 142 -0.30 -9.56 20.55
N GLN A 143 0.89 -9.20 21.09
CA GLN A 143 2.16 -9.61 20.49
C GLN A 143 2.31 -11.13 20.48
N THR A 144 1.86 -11.83 21.53
CA THR A 144 1.94 -13.30 21.58
C THR A 144 1.11 -13.96 20.47
N ILE A 145 -0.03 -13.36 20.13
CA ILE A 145 -0.89 -13.82 19.02
C ILE A 145 -0.19 -13.55 17.69
N VAL A 146 0.30 -12.34 17.47
CA VAL A 146 1.03 -11.99 16.23
C VAL A 146 2.29 -12.84 16.04
N ASP A 147 3.03 -13.12 17.10
CA ASP A 147 4.20 -14.00 17.07
C ASP A 147 3.80 -15.45 16.67
N ALA A 148 2.66 -15.95 17.15
CA ALA A 148 2.16 -17.28 16.79
C ALA A 148 1.70 -17.36 15.33
N ILE A 149 1.04 -16.31 14.83
CA ILE A 149 0.61 -16.19 13.43
C ILE A 149 1.83 -16.16 12.50
N VAL A 150 2.79 -15.27 12.76
CA VAL A 150 3.97 -15.07 11.90
C VAL A 150 4.94 -16.27 11.97
N ASP A 151 5.00 -16.99 13.09
CA ASP A 151 5.74 -18.26 13.20
C ASP A 151 5.06 -19.44 12.48
N GLY A 152 3.82 -19.25 11.98
CA GLY A 152 3.04 -20.29 11.30
C GLY A 152 2.52 -21.39 12.23
N ARG A 153 2.37 -21.09 13.53
CA ARG A 153 1.73 -21.99 14.51
C ARG A 153 0.21 -21.89 14.47
N ASP A 154 -0.30 -20.71 14.16
CA ASP A 154 -1.73 -20.48 13.97
C ASP A 154 -2.12 -20.73 12.50
N VAL A 155 -3.01 -21.69 12.26
CA VAL A 155 -3.33 -22.23 10.93
C VAL A 155 -4.84 -22.34 10.74
N GLY A 156 -5.30 -22.39 9.49
CA GLY A 156 -6.73 -22.52 9.17
C GLY A 156 -7.47 -21.19 8.99
N HIS A 157 -6.77 -20.07 9.21
CA HIS A 157 -7.29 -18.72 9.22
C HIS A 157 -6.39 -17.76 8.44
N TYR A 158 -6.94 -16.62 8.03
CA TYR A 158 -6.17 -15.46 7.61
C TYR A 158 -6.58 -14.27 8.47
N PHE A 159 -5.68 -13.31 8.63
CA PHE A 159 -5.81 -12.32 9.70
C PHE A 159 -5.93 -10.91 9.14
N LEU A 160 -6.80 -10.10 9.75
CA LEU A 160 -6.86 -8.66 9.53
C LEU A 160 -6.49 -7.95 10.83
N LEU A 161 -5.32 -7.30 10.82
CA LEU A 161 -4.90 -6.35 11.84
C LEU A 161 -5.53 -5.00 11.53
N ILE A 162 -6.43 -4.54 12.40
CA ILE A 162 -7.12 -3.26 12.26
C ILE A 162 -6.88 -2.38 13.48
N GLY A 163 -6.69 -1.09 13.26
CA GLY A 163 -6.59 -0.11 14.34
C GLY A 163 -6.06 1.21 13.84
N ASP A 164 -6.10 2.25 14.67
CA ASP A 164 -5.77 3.60 14.19
C ASP A 164 -4.30 3.73 13.75
N LYS A 165 -4.02 4.75 12.95
CA LYS A 165 -2.66 5.12 12.57
C LYS A 165 -1.80 5.37 13.81
N GLY A 166 -0.60 4.79 13.82
CA GLY A 166 0.37 5.00 14.90
C GLY A 166 0.16 4.15 16.16
N THR A 167 -0.76 3.19 16.14
CA THR A 167 -0.94 2.19 17.21
C THR A 167 0.15 1.11 17.24
N GLY A 168 0.98 0.97 16.19
CA GLY A 168 2.16 0.09 16.19
C GLY A 168 2.01 -1.24 15.44
N LYS A 169 0.93 -1.45 14.68
CA LYS A 169 0.65 -2.68 13.92
C LYS A 169 1.81 -3.18 13.07
N SER A 170 2.36 -2.33 12.18
CA SER A 170 3.52 -2.71 11.34
C SER A 170 4.79 -2.96 12.17
N SER A 171 4.94 -2.30 13.31
CA SER A 171 6.08 -2.58 14.21
C SER A 171 5.93 -3.96 14.87
N MET A 172 4.71 -4.37 15.26
CA MET A 172 4.46 -5.69 15.83
C MET A 172 4.75 -6.81 14.83
N LEU A 173 4.36 -6.63 13.55
CA LEU A 173 4.66 -7.57 12.47
C LEU A 173 6.16 -7.71 12.23
N LEU A 174 6.87 -6.58 12.12
CA LEU A 174 8.33 -6.58 11.95
C LEU A 174 9.06 -7.23 13.12
N GLU A 175 8.59 -7.03 14.35
CA GLU A 175 9.16 -7.68 15.53
C GLU A 175 8.96 -9.20 15.50
N ALA A 176 7.76 -9.64 15.14
CA ALA A 176 7.45 -11.07 15.00
C ALA A 176 8.30 -11.73 13.90
N MET A 177 8.47 -11.06 12.75
CA MET A 177 9.38 -11.51 11.69
C MET A 177 10.83 -11.59 12.18
N ARG A 178 11.30 -10.60 12.95
CA ARG A 178 12.66 -10.58 13.50
C ARG A 178 12.94 -11.77 14.43
N LYS A 179 11.97 -12.18 15.25
CA LYS A 179 12.11 -13.33 16.16
C LYS A 179 12.41 -14.65 15.45
N ILE A 180 11.93 -14.78 14.21
CA ILE A 180 12.16 -15.94 13.36
C ILE A 180 13.12 -15.65 12.19
N ASP A 181 13.81 -14.50 12.22
CA ASP A 181 14.77 -14.10 11.18
C ASP A 181 14.17 -14.03 9.75
N GLY A 182 12.87 -13.75 9.65
CA GLY A 182 12.13 -13.72 8.39
C GLY A 182 11.84 -15.11 7.78
N ASP A 183 12.17 -16.19 8.49
CA ASP A 183 12.01 -17.55 7.99
C ASP A 183 10.56 -17.88 7.63
N GLY A 184 10.29 -18.20 6.37
CA GLY A 184 8.95 -18.54 5.88
C GLY A 184 7.99 -17.36 5.72
N VAL A 185 8.48 -16.12 5.80
CA VAL A 185 7.65 -14.91 5.70
C VAL A 185 8.06 -14.06 4.51
N SER A 186 7.09 -13.51 3.80
CA SER A 186 7.29 -12.45 2.81
C SER A 186 6.32 -11.31 3.08
N MET A 187 6.79 -10.07 2.96
CA MET A 187 5.99 -8.86 3.22
C MET A 187 6.12 -7.85 2.08
N PHE A 188 4.99 -7.24 1.70
CA PHE A 188 4.98 -6.08 0.81
C PHE A 188 3.96 -5.02 1.26
N GLU A 189 4.13 -3.79 0.76
CA GLU A 189 3.25 -2.67 1.05
C GLU A 189 2.25 -2.44 -0.10
N ALA A 190 0.98 -2.30 0.22
CA ALA A 190 -0.06 -1.91 -0.73
C ALA A 190 0.16 -0.47 -1.24
N HIS A 191 -0.47 -0.16 -2.37
CA HIS A 191 -0.36 1.13 -3.04
C HIS A 191 -1.64 1.42 -3.82
N ALA A 192 -1.98 2.70 -3.97
CA ALA A 192 -3.14 3.15 -4.74
C ALA A 192 -3.11 2.81 -6.25
N ASP A 193 -2.00 2.24 -6.74
CA ASP A 193 -1.79 1.91 -8.15
C ASP A 193 -1.44 0.42 -8.23
N LEU A 194 -2.23 -0.34 -8.99
CA LEU A 194 -2.08 -1.78 -9.15
C LEU A 194 -0.74 -2.16 -9.78
N GLU A 195 -0.17 -1.34 -10.66
CA GLU A 195 1.14 -1.63 -11.25
C GLU A 195 2.25 -1.57 -10.18
N VAL A 196 2.15 -0.60 -9.26
CA VAL A 196 3.08 -0.51 -8.14
C VAL A 196 2.90 -1.69 -7.19
N VAL A 197 1.66 -2.11 -6.93
CA VAL A 197 1.39 -3.32 -6.14
C VAL A 197 2.00 -4.55 -6.80
N ARG A 198 1.80 -4.73 -8.11
CA ARG A 198 2.38 -5.83 -8.89
C ARG A 198 3.89 -5.88 -8.74
N LEU A 199 4.58 -4.76 -8.95
CA LEU A 199 6.04 -4.69 -8.81
C LEU A 199 6.52 -5.01 -7.39
N ARG A 200 5.83 -4.49 -6.37
CA ARG A 200 6.16 -4.75 -4.96
C ARG A 200 5.95 -6.21 -4.57
N LEU A 201 4.85 -6.83 -5.01
CA LEU A 201 4.59 -8.26 -4.84
C LEU A 201 5.67 -9.10 -5.53
N GLY A 202 6.02 -8.75 -6.77
CA GLY A 202 7.07 -9.43 -7.53
C GLY A 202 8.40 -9.41 -6.79
N LYS A 203 8.80 -8.22 -6.30
CA LYS A 203 10.02 -8.07 -5.49
C LYS A 203 9.96 -8.90 -4.21
N ALA A 204 8.86 -8.85 -3.47
CA ALA A 204 8.70 -9.57 -2.21
C ALA A 204 8.72 -11.10 -2.39
N LEU A 205 8.22 -11.59 -3.53
CA LEU A 205 8.24 -13.02 -3.87
C LEU A 205 9.45 -13.43 -4.70
N ASN A 206 10.39 -12.51 -5.01
CA ASN A 206 11.47 -12.74 -5.98
C ASN A 206 10.97 -13.35 -7.31
N TYR A 207 9.87 -12.80 -7.81
CA TYR A 207 9.17 -13.19 -9.03
C TYR A 207 9.36 -12.11 -10.10
N GLU A 208 9.94 -12.50 -11.23
CA GLU A 208 10.13 -11.66 -12.41
C GLU A 208 8.92 -11.79 -13.33
N TYR A 209 8.28 -10.67 -13.66
CA TYR A 209 7.16 -10.67 -14.61
C TYR A 209 7.68 -10.82 -16.04
N HIS A 210 6.80 -11.18 -16.98
CA HIS A 210 7.17 -11.41 -18.37
C HIS A 210 7.83 -10.19 -19.05
N GLU A 211 7.52 -8.98 -18.57
CA GLU A 211 8.10 -7.73 -19.06
C GLU A 211 9.58 -7.57 -18.67
N ASP A 212 9.97 -8.11 -17.52
CA ASP A 212 11.35 -8.08 -17.03
C ASP A 212 12.21 -9.20 -17.64
N TYR A 213 11.58 -10.12 -18.37
CA TYR A 213 12.25 -11.25 -18.99
C TYR A 213 12.84 -10.87 -20.35
N ILE A 214 14.17 -10.99 -20.49
CA ILE A 214 14.90 -10.68 -21.74
C ILE A 214 14.37 -11.47 -22.96
N GLY A 215 13.78 -12.65 -22.75
CA GLY A 215 13.15 -13.41 -23.85
C GLY A 215 11.83 -12.79 -24.37
N GLY A 216 11.23 -11.87 -23.62
CA GLY A 216 10.05 -11.09 -24.02
C GLY A 216 10.34 -10.09 -25.14
N TYR A 217 11.61 -9.68 -25.34
CA TYR A 217 12.01 -8.83 -26.47
C TYR A 217 11.76 -9.48 -27.84
N PHE A 218 11.64 -10.81 -27.89
CA PHE A 218 11.38 -11.57 -29.12
C PHE A 218 9.93 -12.08 -29.22
N SER A 219 9.07 -11.73 -28.26
CA SER A 219 7.66 -12.13 -28.24
C SER A 219 6.78 -10.90 -28.45
N GLU A 220 6.11 -10.82 -29.59
CA GLU A 220 5.14 -9.77 -29.88
C GLU A 220 3.95 -9.90 -28.90
N ARG A 221 3.61 -8.81 -28.20
CA ARG A 221 2.52 -8.81 -27.21
C ARG A 221 1.20 -9.16 -27.89
N GLY A 222 0.52 -10.20 -27.41
CA GLY A 222 -0.89 -10.39 -27.73
C GLY A 222 -1.73 -9.28 -27.09
N PRO A 223 -2.75 -8.72 -27.76
CA PRO A 223 -3.58 -7.60 -27.26
C PRO A 223 -4.42 -7.89 -25.99
N ARG A 224 -4.23 -9.05 -25.33
CA ARG A 224 -5.03 -9.53 -24.19
C ARG A 224 -4.22 -9.93 -22.95
N GLU A 225 -2.89 -9.74 -22.92
CA GLU A 225 -2.05 -10.52 -21.99
C GLU A 225 -1.57 -9.88 -20.68
N SER A 226 -1.80 -8.59 -20.41
CA SER A 226 -1.14 -7.95 -19.26
C SER A 226 -1.98 -6.86 -18.58
N THR A 227 -2.90 -7.25 -17.70
CA THR A 227 -3.34 -6.34 -16.63
C THR A 227 -2.56 -6.65 -15.36
N ALA A 228 -2.31 -5.64 -14.54
CA ALA A 228 -1.61 -5.82 -13.27
C ALA A 228 -2.24 -6.90 -12.38
N LEU A 229 -3.58 -6.94 -12.36
CA LEU A 229 -4.37 -7.89 -11.59
C LEU A 229 -4.12 -9.35 -12.01
N LEU A 230 -4.12 -9.62 -13.32
CA LEU A 230 -3.83 -10.97 -13.85
C LEU A 230 -2.39 -11.40 -13.56
N ASP A 231 -1.44 -10.47 -13.62
CA ASP A 231 -0.05 -10.75 -13.28
C ASP A 231 0.13 -11.06 -11.80
N ILE A 232 -0.53 -10.31 -10.92
CA ILE A 232 -0.61 -10.62 -9.48
C ILE A 232 -1.19 -12.02 -9.29
N GLU A 233 -2.28 -12.37 -9.97
CA GLU A 233 -2.86 -13.71 -9.88
C GLU A 233 -1.89 -14.81 -10.33
N ARG A 234 -1.15 -14.59 -11.42
CA ARG A 234 -0.12 -15.52 -11.90
C ARG A 234 0.99 -15.71 -10.86
N ALA A 235 1.44 -14.64 -10.22
CA ALA A 235 2.44 -14.71 -9.15
C ALA A 235 1.93 -15.52 -7.95
N LEU A 236 0.69 -15.28 -7.51
CA LEU A 236 0.06 -16.03 -6.41
C LEU A 236 -0.13 -17.52 -6.77
N ASN A 237 -0.51 -17.85 -8.00
CA ASN A 237 -0.56 -19.24 -8.48
C ASN A 237 0.81 -19.95 -8.44
N LYS A 238 1.90 -19.21 -8.64
CA LYS A 238 3.26 -19.75 -8.52
C LYS A 238 3.66 -19.89 -7.06
N LEU A 239 3.27 -18.95 -6.21
CA LEU A 239 3.46 -19.03 -4.76
C LEU A 239 2.79 -20.30 -4.19
N GLU A 240 1.57 -20.62 -4.63
CA GLU A 240 0.88 -21.85 -4.20
C GLU A 240 1.69 -23.12 -4.51
N LYS A 241 2.33 -23.17 -5.69
CA LYS A 241 3.23 -24.29 -6.06
C LYS A 241 4.47 -24.34 -5.19
N VAL A 242 5.02 -23.19 -4.81
CA VAL A 242 6.15 -23.09 -3.89
C VAL A 242 5.74 -23.54 -2.49
N ALA A 243 4.58 -23.10 -2.00
CA ALA A 243 4.02 -23.50 -0.71
C ALA A 243 3.81 -25.01 -0.62
N MET A 244 3.22 -25.65 -1.65
CA MET A 244 3.07 -27.10 -1.71
C MET A 244 4.41 -27.85 -1.66
N LYS A 245 5.48 -27.29 -2.24
CA LYS A 245 6.81 -27.89 -2.18
C LYS A 245 7.45 -27.70 -0.80
N LEU A 246 7.26 -26.55 -0.18
CA LEU A 246 7.88 -26.21 1.11
C LEU A 246 7.13 -26.79 2.30
N ILE A 247 5.83 -27.07 2.21
CA ILE A 247 5.07 -27.65 3.33
C ILE A 247 5.60 -29.04 3.71
N GLU A 248 6.07 -29.83 2.74
CA GLU A 248 6.63 -31.18 2.97
C GLU A 248 7.92 -31.13 3.82
N THR A 249 8.74 -30.09 3.64
CA THR A 249 10.02 -29.94 4.34
C THR A 249 9.88 -29.10 5.62
N ARG A 250 9.16 -27.97 5.54
CA ARG A 250 9.00 -26.97 6.61
C ARG A 250 7.95 -27.37 7.65
N LYS A 251 6.92 -28.13 7.26
CA LYS A 251 5.77 -28.52 8.10
C LYS A 251 4.99 -27.35 8.71
N LYS A 252 5.18 -26.14 8.18
CA LYS A 252 4.50 -24.90 8.56
C LYS A 252 4.07 -24.16 7.29
N PRO A 253 2.93 -23.46 7.28
CA PRO A 253 2.52 -22.66 6.13
C PRO A 253 3.52 -21.52 5.88
N LEU A 254 3.52 -21.01 4.65
CA LEU A 254 4.20 -19.75 4.34
C LEU A 254 3.33 -18.58 4.83
N ILE A 255 3.96 -17.48 5.23
CA ILE A 255 3.24 -16.28 5.66
C ILE A 255 3.41 -15.19 4.60
N LEU A 256 2.30 -14.65 4.11
CA LEU A 256 2.31 -13.50 3.20
C LEU A 256 1.64 -12.31 3.88
N ILE A 257 2.42 -11.28 4.17
CA ILE A 257 1.95 -10.07 4.85
C ILE A 257 1.71 -8.97 3.82
N VAL A 258 0.47 -8.47 3.77
CA VAL A 258 0.11 -7.29 2.97
C VAL A 258 -0.09 -6.10 3.91
N ASN A 259 0.89 -5.21 3.92
CA ASN A 259 0.91 -4.05 4.81
C ASN A 259 0.18 -2.86 4.18
N GLN A 260 -0.45 -2.02 5.00
CA GLN A 260 -1.10 -0.76 4.60
C GLN A 260 -2.21 -0.90 3.55
N MET A 261 -3.09 -1.89 3.71
CA MET A 261 -4.24 -2.14 2.81
C MET A 261 -5.13 -0.91 2.58
N HIS A 262 -5.22 -0.01 3.55
CA HIS A 262 -5.95 1.25 3.46
C HIS A 262 -5.43 2.22 2.37
N LEU A 263 -4.21 2.01 1.84
CA LEU A 263 -3.68 2.79 0.72
C LEU A 263 -4.29 2.41 -0.63
N LEU A 264 -4.97 1.27 -0.71
CA LEU A 264 -5.79 0.94 -1.87
C LEU A 264 -6.92 1.96 -1.97
N ARG A 265 -7.29 2.32 -3.19
CA ARG A 265 -8.43 3.20 -3.41
C ARG A 265 -9.70 2.38 -3.33
N ASP A 266 -10.78 3.03 -2.89
CA ASP A 266 -12.12 2.47 -2.96
C ASP A 266 -12.71 2.69 -4.37
N ASP A 267 -11.95 2.30 -5.40
CA ASP A 267 -12.32 2.26 -6.81
C ASP A 267 -12.40 0.81 -7.30
N ASP A 268 -12.80 0.60 -8.56
CA ASP A 268 -13.01 -0.74 -9.12
C ASP A 268 -11.71 -1.58 -9.04
N ASP A 269 -10.58 -0.99 -9.42
CA ASP A 269 -9.26 -1.62 -9.37
C ASP A 269 -8.85 -2.05 -7.96
N GLY A 270 -8.99 -1.17 -6.96
CA GLY A 270 -8.66 -1.48 -5.57
C GLY A 270 -9.61 -2.53 -4.97
N ARG A 271 -10.90 -2.46 -5.30
CA ARG A 271 -11.93 -3.43 -4.86
C ARG A 271 -11.70 -4.82 -5.46
N ASP A 272 -11.31 -4.89 -6.72
CA ASP A 272 -11.00 -6.14 -7.43
C ASP A 272 -9.74 -6.79 -6.87
N LEU A 273 -8.72 -5.99 -6.53
CA LEU A 273 -7.51 -6.51 -5.87
C LEU A 273 -7.79 -7.07 -4.46
N ILE A 274 -8.57 -6.35 -3.64
CA ILE A 274 -8.96 -6.85 -2.30
C ILE A 274 -9.70 -8.17 -2.45
N GLU A 275 -10.64 -8.25 -3.39
CA GLU A 275 -11.41 -9.47 -3.65
C GLU A 275 -10.51 -10.63 -4.09
N LEU A 276 -9.59 -10.39 -5.03
CA LEU A 276 -8.63 -11.39 -5.47
C LEU A 276 -7.75 -11.91 -4.33
N LEU A 277 -7.19 -11.00 -3.52
CA LEU A 277 -6.37 -11.37 -2.37
C LEU A 277 -7.18 -12.16 -1.34
N GLN A 278 -8.43 -11.75 -1.10
CA GLN A 278 -9.31 -12.43 -0.16
C GLN A 278 -9.69 -13.84 -0.62
N GLN A 279 -10.07 -14.02 -1.89
CA GLN A 279 -10.39 -15.33 -2.45
C GLN A 279 -9.20 -16.30 -2.29
N ARG A 280 -7.97 -15.82 -2.52
CA ARG A 280 -6.75 -16.59 -2.29
C ARG A 280 -6.50 -16.87 -0.81
N ALA A 281 -6.75 -15.90 0.06
CA ALA A 281 -6.61 -16.07 1.50
C ALA A 281 -7.57 -17.15 2.05
N GLU A 282 -8.85 -17.12 1.62
CA GLU A 282 -9.85 -18.14 1.99
C GLU A 282 -9.42 -19.54 1.51
N GLN A 283 -8.97 -19.65 0.26
CA GLN A 283 -8.51 -20.93 -0.30
C GLN A 283 -7.28 -21.47 0.46
N TRP A 284 -6.27 -20.64 0.70
CA TRP A 284 -5.03 -21.07 1.32
C TRP A 284 -5.15 -21.33 2.82
N ALA A 285 -6.03 -20.60 3.51
CA ALA A 285 -6.41 -20.89 4.88
C ALA A 285 -7.09 -22.27 4.99
N ALA A 286 -7.97 -22.62 4.04
CA ALA A 286 -8.62 -23.94 4.03
C ALA A 286 -7.63 -25.10 3.82
N THR A 287 -6.54 -24.88 3.07
CA THR A 287 -5.52 -25.91 2.76
C THR A 287 -4.30 -25.88 3.67
N ASN A 288 -4.19 -24.91 4.59
CA ASN A 288 -3.01 -24.68 5.44
C ASN A 288 -1.69 -24.55 4.65
N LEU A 289 -1.74 -23.94 3.46
CA LEU A 289 -0.55 -23.76 2.61
C LEU A 289 0.11 -22.40 2.84
N VAL A 290 -0.71 -21.35 2.90
CA VAL A 290 -0.27 -19.97 3.08
C VAL A 290 -1.24 -19.28 4.02
N THR A 291 -0.72 -18.59 5.02
CA THR A 291 -1.48 -17.69 5.90
C THR A 291 -1.26 -16.26 5.43
N MET A 292 -2.33 -15.60 4.96
CA MET A 292 -2.28 -14.18 4.64
C MET A 292 -2.54 -13.31 5.89
N VAL A 293 -1.77 -12.23 6.03
CA VAL A 293 -1.94 -11.24 7.10
C VAL A 293 -2.12 -9.87 6.47
N PHE A 294 -3.32 -9.31 6.58
CA PHE A 294 -3.66 -7.97 6.14
C PHE A 294 -3.49 -6.97 7.29
N ASN A 295 -2.87 -5.83 7.02
CA ASN A 295 -2.81 -4.72 7.97
C ASN A 295 -3.48 -3.47 7.38
N SER A 296 -4.48 -2.92 8.08
CA SER A 296 -5.21 -1.71 7.69
C SER A 296 -5.36 -0.73 8.84
N ASP A 297 -5.31 0.56 8.52
CA ASP A 297 -5.61 1.64 9.46
C ASP A 297 -7.11 1.98 9.41
N ASP A 298 -7.72 1.84 8.23
CA ASP A 298 -9.09 2.28 7.97
C ASP A 298 -10.09 1.12 8.03
N TYR A 299 -11.33 1.45 8.42
CA TYR A 299 -12.43 0.50 8.60
C TYR A 299 -13.04 -0.01 7.29
N TRP A 300 -12.96 0.75 6.19
CA TRP A 300 -13.57 0.37 4.91
C TRP A 300 -13.00 -0.96 4.36
N VAL A 301 -11.72 -1.24 4.62
CA VAL A 301 -11.07 -2.51 4.25
C VAL A 301 -11.74 -3.67 4.98
N TYR A 302 -12.07 -3.51 6.27
CA TYR A 302 -12.81 -4.51 7.03
C TYR A 302 -14.21 -4.72 6.48
N GLU A 303 -14.94 -3.65 6.14
CA GLU A 303 -16.29 -3.78 5.54
C GLU A 303 -16.26 -4.56 4.23
N ARG A 304 -15.27 -4.31 3.38
CA ARG A 304 -15.12 -5.03 2.10
C ARG A 304 -14.81 -6.50 2.34
N LEU A 305 -13.83 -6.81 3.20
CA LEU A 305 -13.48 -8.19 3.53
C LEU A 305 -14.62 -8.93 4.25
N LYS A 306 -15.44 -8.26 5.04
CA LYS A 306 -16.55 -8.91 5.77
C LYS A 306 -17.54 -9.65 4.86
N GLN A 307 -17.66 -9.26 3.58
CA GLN A 307 -18.62 -9.85 2.64
C GLN A 307 -18.31 -11.31 2.28
N LEU A 308 -17.04 -11.67 2.15
CA LEU A 308 -16.60 -13.01 1.75
C LEU A 308 -15.85 -13.74 2.89
N ALA A 309 -15.85 -13.17 4.10
CA ALA A 309 -15.09 -13.68 5.24
C ALA A 309 -15.75 -14.92 5.87
N THR A 310 -15.15 -16.09 5.64
CA THR A 310 -15.51 -17.34 6.35
C THR A 310 -14.42 -17.78 7.34
N ARG A 311 -13.15 -17.50 7.00
CA ARG A 311 -11.97 -17.88 7.82
C ARG A 311 -11.17 -16.68 8.33
N MET A 312 -11.67 -15.46 8.11
CA MET A 312 -11.00 -14.25 8.56
C MET A 312 -11.10 -14.10 10.08
N GLU A 313 -9.97 -13.88 10.73
CA GLU A 313 -9.92 -13.40 12.12
C GLU A 313 -9.47 -11.95 12.16
N VAL A 314 -10.18 -11.14 12.95
CA VAL A 314 -9.88 -9.71 13.11
C VAL A 314 -9.17 -9.50 14.43
N LEU A 315 -7.95 -8.96 14.36
CA LEU A 315 -7.16 -8.57 15.53
C LEU A 315 -7.19 -7.05 15.68
N PRO A 316 -8.02 -6.51 16.58
CA PRO A 316 -8.04 -5.08 16.86
C PRO A 316 -6.79 -4.68 17.65
N ILE A 317 -6.04 -3.73 17.14
CA ILE A 317 -4.85 -3.18 17.79
C ILE A 317 -5.17 -1.75 18.23
N THR A 318 -5.41 -1.58 19.53
CA THR A 318 -5.78 -0.29 20.11
C THR A 318 -4.56 0.44 20.69
N ASP A 319 -4.83 1.65 21.17
CA ASP A 319 -3.94 2.38 22.06
C ASP A 319 -3.62 1.54 23.31
N LEU A 320 -2.44 1.77 23.89
CA LEU A 320 -1.99 1.06 25.08
C LEU A 320 -2.83 1.45 26.30
N PRO A 321 -3.18 0.48 27.17
CA PRO A 321 -3.70 0.78 28.49
C PRO A 321 -2.72 1.63 29.30
N LYS A 322 -3.22 2.40 30.28
CA LYS A 322 -2.42 3.35 31.07
C LYS A 322 -1.10 2.75 31.59
N ALA A 323 -1.17 1.62 32.26
CA ALA A 323 0.01 0.98 32.85
C ALA A 323 1.09 0.66 31.80
N GLN A 324 0.68 0.11 30.65
CA GLN A 324 1.59 -0.23 29.55
C GLN A 324 2.10 1.02 28.84
N ALA A 325 1.28 2.06 28.70
CA ALA A 325 1.65 3.33 28.09
C ALA A 325 2.72 4.07 28.91
N VAL A 326 2.56 4.09 30.24
CA VAL A 326 3.53 4.70 31.16
C VAL A 326 4.84 3.93 31.16
N ASP A 327 4.81 2.59 31.18
CA ASP A 327 6.01 1.76 31.07
C ASP A 327 6.73 1.99 29.71
N ALA A 328 5.98 2.05 28.61
CA ALA A 328 6.51 2.34 27.29
C ALA A 328 7.18 3.72 27.24
N LEU A 329 6.54 4.75 27.80
CA LEU A 329 7.08 6.10 27.84
C LEU A 329 8.39 6.16 28.64
N LYS A 330 8.44 5.47 29.80
CA LYS A 330 9.64 5.34 30.62
C LYS A 330 10.79 4.68 29.86
N LYS A 331 10.51 3.56 29.17
CA LYS A 331 11.50 2.85 28.32
C LYS A 331 11.99 3.72 27.18
N TYR A 332 11.10 4.44 26.49
CA TYR A 332 11.50 5.36 25.42
C TYR A 332 12.36 6.51 25.93
N ARG A 333 12.03 7.08 27.09
CA ARG A 333 12.84 8.14 27.68
C ARG A 333 14.24 7.64 28.04
N GLN A 334 14.32 6.47 28.69
CA GLN A 334 15.59 5.84 29.02
C GLN A 334 16.43 5.56 27.75
N ARG A 335 15.80 5.12 26.66
CA ARG A 335 16.47 4.85 25.38
C ARG A 335 17.08 6.10 24.76
N TYR A 336 16.34 7.21 24.70
CA TYR A 336 16.77 8.39 23.98
C TYR A 336 17.65 9.33 24.79
N TRP A 337 17.39 9.43 26.10
CA TRP A 337 18.02 10.40 27.00
C TRP A 337 18.78 9.76 28.15
N GLY A 338 18.61 8.46 28.42
CA GLY A 338 19.19 7.81 29.60
C GLY A 338 18.54 8.24 30.92
N GLU A 339 17.39 8.91 30.85
CA GLU A 339 16.72 9.53 31.99
C GLU A 339 15.54 8.69 32.49
N SER A 340 15.46 8.52 33.82
CA SER A 340 14.28 8.00 34.50
C SER A 340 13.39 9.15 34.99
N LEU A 341 12.17 9.22 34.48
CA LEU A 341 11.18 10.22 34.90
C LEU A 341 10.45 9.77 36.17
N ASP A 342 10.00 10.75 36.92
CA ASP A 342 9.07 10.61 38.02
C ASP A 342 7.69 10.14 37.52
N MET A 343 6.99 9.37 38.35
CA MET A 343 5.69 8.80 37.98
C MET A 343 4.65 9.90 37.69
N GLU A 344 4.66 10.98 38.46
CA GLU A 344 3.75 12.11 38.28
C GLU A 344 3.88 12.72 36.89
N ARG A 345 5.11 13.00 36.44
CA ARG A 345 5.34 13.53 35.09
C ARG A 345 4.98 12.55 33.97
N LEU A 346 5.16 11.24 34.19
CA LEU A 346 4.73 10.22 33.23
C LEU A 346 3.19 10.18 33.11
N GLU A 347 2.48 10.27 34.23
CA GLU A 347 1.02 10.34 34.25
C GLU A 347 0.50 11.63 33.60
N GLN A 348 1.12 12.77 33.90
CA GLN A 348 0.76 14.05 33.27
C GLN A 348 0.92 14.06 31.74
N VAL A 349 1.86 13.28 31.20
CA VAL A 349 2.02 13.10 29.76
C VAL A 349 0.94 12.17 29.20
N TYR A 350 0.67 11.06 29.89
CA TYR A 350 -0.39 10.14 29.52
C TYR A 350 -1.77 10.83 29.46
N ASP A 351 -2.10 11.63 30.47
CA ASP A 351 -3.40 12.32 30.56
C ASP A 351 -3.62 13.36 29.45
N ARG A 352 -2.54 13.81 28.79
CA ARG A 352 -2.60 14.73 27.65
C ARG A 352 -2.73 14.02 26.31
N VAL A 353 -2.03 12.90 26.15
CA VAL A 353 -1.74 12.32 24.84
C VAL A 353 -2.36 10.93 24.63
N GLY A 354 -2.72 10.25 25.71
CA GLY A 354 -3.25 8.90 25.71
C GLY A 354 -2.19 7.82 25.42
N GLY A 355 -2.68 6.61 25.11
CA GLY A 355 -1.85 5.41 24.92
C GLY A 355 -1.26 5.21 23.52
N ARG A 356 -1.35 6.20 22.63
CA ARG A 356 -0.94 6.03 21.23
C ARG A 356 0.58 6.03 21.09
N LEU A 357 1.14 4.93 20.60
CA LEU A 357 2.58 4.70 20.52
C LEU A 357 3.33 5.77 19.73
N SER A 358 2.79 6.19 18.57
CA SER A 358 3.42 7.24 17.76
C SER A 358 3.59 8.55 18.53
N PHE A 359 2.59 8.92 19.32
CA PHE A 359 2.63 10.13 20.13
C PHE A 359 3.56 9.98 21.33
N LEU A 360 3.49 8.87 22.07
CA LEU A 360 4.40 8.58 23.18
C LEU A 360 5.87 8.61 22.73
N ASN A 361 6.16 8.03 21.56
CA ASN A 361 7.50 8.06 20.96
C ASN A 361 7.94 9.49 20.57
N LYS A 362 7.02 10.28 19.98
CA LYS A 362 7.30 11.69 19.64
C LYS A 362 7.60 12.53 20.87
N VAL A 363 6.84 12.35 21.95
CA VAL A 363 7.03 13.05 23.22
C VAL A 363 8.35 12.62 23.89
N ALA A 364 8.65 11.32 23.93
CA ALA A 364 9.87 10.81 24.55
C ALA A 364 11.17 11.35 23.92
N LYS A 365 11.17 11.60 22.61
CA LYS A 365 12.30 12.18 21.88
C LYS A 365 12.53 13.66 22.18
N SER A 366 11.50 14.39 22.62
CA SER A 366 11.59 15.83 22.83
C SER A 366 12.30 16.20 24.13
N LYS A 367 12.96 17.36 24.17
CA LYS A 367 13.54 17.91 25.40
C LYS A 367 12.44 18.31 26.39
N ASP A 368 11.42 19.02 25.89
CA ASP A 368 10.27 19.44 26.67
C ASP A 368 9.05 18.59 26.30
N MET A 369 8.78 17.60 27.14
CA MET A 369 7.68 16.66 26.93
C MET A 369 6.31 17.33 27.00
N LEU A 370 6.10 18.25 27.95
CA LEU A 370 4.80 18.88 28.17
C LEU A 370 4.46 19.83 27.02
N ALA A 371 5.41 20.69 26.62
CA ALA A 371 5.22 21.55 25.45
C ALA A 371 4.97 20.73 24.17
N THR A 372 5.56 19.54 24.06
CA THR A 372 5.32 18.64 22.92
C THR A 372 3.91 18.04 22.95
N CYS A 373 3.35 17.76 24.13
CA CYS A 373 1.97 17.30 24.27
C CYS A 373 0.99 18.37 23.76
N GLU A 374 1.16 19.63 24.17
CA GLU A 374 0.34 20.75 23.71
C GLU A 374 0.49 20.96 22.20
N ASN A 375 1.72 20.86 21.67
CA ASN A 375 1.95 20.94 20.23
C ASN A 375 1.28 19.79 19.45
N ILE A 376 1.16 18.58 20.03
CA ILE A 376 0.42 17.48 19.39
C ILE A 376 -1.07 17.84 19.32
N GLN A 377 -1.67 18.30 20.42
CA GLN A 377 -3.07 18.76 20.43
C GLN A 377 -3.29 19.89 19.41
N ASP A 378 -2.40 20.87 19.34
CA ASP A 378 -2.49 21.98 18.38
C ASP A 378 -2.39 21.52 16.92
N ILE A 379 -1.56 20.51 16.62
CA ILE A 379 -1.46 19.94 15.28
C ILE A 379 -2.76 19.22 14.91
N GLU A 380 -3.31 18.39 15.79
CA GLU A 380 -4.58 17.69 15.55
C GLU A 380 -5.74 18.69 15.37
N LYS A 381 -5.81 19.72 16.23
CA LYS A 381 -6.78 20.82 16.12
C LYS A 381 -6.68 21.54 14.79
N LYS A 382 -5.47 21.97 14.38
CA LYS A 382 -5.25 22.65 13.10
C LYS A 382 -5.60 21.75 11.93
N TRP A 383 -5.26 20.45 12.01
CA TRP A 383 -5.62 19.49 10.98
C TRP A 383 -7.15 19.39 10.83
N PHE A 384 -7.89 19.21 11.92
CA PHE A 384 -9.35 19.16 11.89
C PHE A 384 -9.98 20.46 11.36
N LEU A 385 -9.53 21.62 11.85
CA LEU A 385 -10.03 22.92 11.39
C LEU A 385 -9.76 23.14 9.88
N ASN A 386 -8.58 22.78 9.40
CA ASN A 386 -8.25 22.92 7.98
C ASN A 386 -9.14 22.05 7.07
N GLN A 387 -9.64 20.92 7.57
CA GLN A 387 -10.50 20.01 6.81
C GLN A 387 -12.01 20.31 6.98
N CYS A 388 -12.41 20.81 8.15
CA CYS A 388 -13.81 20.80 8.58
C CYS A 388 -14.32 22.12 9.17
N TRP A 389 -13.67 23.26 8.92
CA TRP A 389 -14.18 24.55 9.42
C TRP A 389 -15.42 25.05 8.67
N ILE A 390 -16.32 25.64 9.44
CA ILE A 390 -17.63 26.15 9.04
C ILE A 390 -17.59 27.68 8.82
N LEU A 391 -18.34 28.18 7.85
CA LEU A 391 -18.24 29.57 7.38
C LEU A 391 -19.37 30.50 7.87
N GLY A 392 -20.47 29.97 8.41
CA GLY A 392 -21.62 30.76 8.88
C GLY A 392 -22.56 31.21 7.75
N MET A 393 -23.42 32.21 8.03
CA MET A 393 -24.40 32.74 7.04
C MET A 393 -23.74 33.37 5.83
N GLU A 394 -22.55 33.95 6.01
CA GLU A 394 -21.83 34.70 4.98
C GLU A 394 -21.14 33.79 3.96
N MET A 395 -21.35 32.47 4.02
CA MET A 395 -20.78 31.56 3.02
C MET A 395 -21.37 31.83 1.63
N ASP A 396 -20.51 31.65 0.63
CA ASP A 396 -20.88 31.64 -0.77
C ASP A 396 -21.69 30.36 -1.11
N ASP A 397 -22.54 30.45 -2.14
CA ASP A 397 -23.34 29.32 -2.61
C ASP A 397 -22.46 28.23 -3.24
N ASP A 398 -21.34 28.62 -3.85
CA ASP A 398 -20.40 27.72 -4.56
C ASP A 398 -19.65 26.75 -3.64
N VAL A 399 -19.60 27.03 -2.33
CA VAL A 399 -18.88 26.19 -1.34
C VAL A 399 -19.80 25.23 -0.58
N MET A 400 -21.05 25.07 -1.01
CA MET A 400 -22.08 24.28 -0.33
C MET A 400 -21.62 22.84 0.00
N ASP A 401 -20.99 22.12 -0.94
CA ASP A 401 -20.58 20.72 -0.70
C ASP A 401 -19.50 20.60 0.38
N GLN A 402 -18.54 21.52 0.39
CA GLN A 402 -17.51 21.58 1.42
C GLN A 402 -18.10 21.98 2.78
N GLN A 403 -19.12 22.84 2.79
CA GLN A 403 -19.81 23.24 4.02
C GLN A 403 -20.75 22.16 4.57
N LYS A 404 -21.37 21.34 3.72
CA LYS A 404 -22.07 20.11 4.13
C LYS A 404 -21.11 19.14 4.83
N TRP A 405 -19.93 18.96 4.26
CA TRP A 405 -18.86 18.15 4.84
C TRP A 405 -18.41 18.68 6.21
N ALA A 406 -18.08 19.98 6.27
CA ALA A 406 -17.61 20.64 7.49
C ALA A 406 -18.68 20.63 8.60
N ALA A 407 -19.92 21.02 8.28
CA ALA A 407 -21.02 21.05 9.24
C ALA A 407 -21.32 19.65 9.81
N ALA A 408 -21.36 18.61 8.97
CA ALA A 408 -21.58 17.24 9.43
C ALA A 408 -20.47 16.77 10.39
N ALA A 409 -19.21 17.05 10.09
CA ALA A 409 -18.08 16.73 10.97
C ALA A 409 -18.14 17.51 12.30
N MET A 410 -18.51 18.80 12.26
CA MET A 410 -18.67 19.64 13.45
C MET A 410 -19.83 19.18 14.35
N VAL A 411 -20.96 18.80 13.76
CA VAL A 411 -22.11 18.23 14.51
C VAL A 411 -21.70 16.95 15.21
N LEU A 412 -20.96 16.06 14.54
CA LEU A 412 -20.48 14.83 15.17
C LEU A 412 -19.48 15.12 16.31
N ALA A 413 -18.55 16.06 16.11
CA ALA A 413 -17.62 16.49 17.16
C ALA A 413 -18.36 17.07 18.37
N GLN A 414 -19.34 17.96 18.14
CA GLN A 414 -20.20 18.52 19.19
C GLN A 414 -20.98 17.43 19.93
N ALA A 415 -21.54 16.45 19.20
CA ALA A 415 -22.28 15.33 19.78
C ALA A 415 -21.40 14.41 20.64
N LEU A 416 -20.12 14.20 20.27
CA LEU A 416 -19.16 13.44 21.08
C LEU A 416 -18.79 14.20 22.36
N VAL A 417 -18.56 15.51 22.27
CA VAL A 417 -18.27 16.37 23.44
C VAL A 417 -19.49 16.46 24.37
N ALA A 418 -20.71 16.53 23.83
CA ALA A 418 -21.93 16.47 24.61
C ALA A 418 -22.07 15.12 25.32
N LYS A 419 -21.85 14.01 24.59
CA LYS A 419 -21.92 12.65 25.16
C LYS A 419 -20.96 12.44 26.32
N GLU A 420 -19.75 13.00 26.25
CA GLU A 420 -18.79 12.92 27.34
C GLU A 420 -19.33 13.49 28.65
N LYS A 421 -20.15 14.54 28.60
CA LYS A 421 -20.77 15.14 29.80
C LYS A 421 -21.81 14.22 30.44
N ASP A 422 -22.42 13.35 29.63
CA ASP A 422 -23.44 12.39 30.07
C ASP A 422 -22.84 11.04 30.48
N MET A 423 -21.53 10.82 30.28
CA MET A 423 -20.85 9.59 30.66
C MET A 423 -20.55 9.55 32.16
N GLU A 424 -20.92 8.46 32.82
CA GLU A 424 -20.61 8.22 34.24
C GLU A 424 -19.09 8.09 34.50
N LEU A 425 -18.36 7.54 33.52
CA LEU A 425 -16.94 7.22 33.61
C LEU A 425 -16.22 7.65 32.33
N ILE A 426 -15.38 8.69 32.45
CA ILE A 426 -14.49 9.18 31.37
C ILE A 426 -13.08 8.56 31.51
N TYR A 427 -12.79 7.99 32.68
CA TYR A 427 -11.48 7.46 33.03
C TYR A 427 -11.60 6.18 33.84
N ASP A 428 -10.83 5.18 33.44
CA ASP A 428 -10.63 3.93 34.16
C ASP A 428 -9.16 3.85 34.63
N PRO A 429 -8.87 3.54 35.92
CA PRO A 429 -7.50 3.44 36.42
C PRO A 429 -6.61 2.41 35.71
N VAL A 430 -7.19 1.35 35.15
CA VAL A 430 -6.51 0.23 34.48
C VAL A 430 -6.45 0.46 32.98
N VAL A 431 -7.60 0.78 32.36
CA VAL A 431 -7.71 0.97 30.90
C VAL A 431 -7.20 2.35 30.49
N GLY A 432 -7.49 3.37 31.28
CA GLY A 432 -7.15 4.78 31.04
C GLY A 432 -8.31 5.58 30.46
N HIS A 433 -8.04 6.41 29.45
CA HIS A 433 -9.07 7.26 28.84
C HIS A 433 -10.16 6.45 28.13
N LEU A 434 -11.41 6.66 28.51
CA LEU A 434 -12.59 6.13 27.84
C LEU A 434 -13.20 7.23 26.97
N LEU A 435 -12.89 7.19 25.67
CA LEU A 435 -13.42 8.17 24.73
C LEU A 435 -14.92 7.94 24.48
N PRO A 436 -15.73 9.01 24.38
CA PRO A 436 -17.11 8.89 23.94
C PRO A 436 -17.15 8.32 22.52
N SER A 437 -18.15 7.49 22.26
CA SER A 437 -18.34 6.87 20.94
C SER A 437 -19.83 6.69 20.64
N TYR A 438 -20.19 6.66 19.36
CA TYR A 438 -21.53 6.32 18.90
C TYR A 438 -21.48 5.11 17.97
N PRO A 439 -22.48 4.20 18.00
CA PRO A 439 -22.60 3.19 16.96
C PRO A 439 -22.63 3.84 15.58
N PHE A 440 -22.03 3.17 14.59
CA PHE A 440 -21.83 3.72 13.24
C PHE A 440 -23.10 4.32 12.62
N HIS A 441 -24.24 3.62 12.73
CA HIS A 441 -25.52 4.10 12.19
C HIS A 441 -26.03 5.36 12.91
N ILE A 442 -25.81 5.48 14.23
CA ILE A 442 -26.18 6.69 15.00
C ILE A 442 -25.28 7.86 14.63
N ALA A 443 -23.99 7.62 14.41
CA ALA A 443 -23.09 8.67 13.91
C ALA A 443 -23.56 9.19 12.54
N GLN A 444 -24.02 8.30 11.64
CA GLN A 444 -24.60 8.70 10.34
C GLN A 444 -25.90 9.49 10.49
N GLU A 445 -26.76 9.11 11.44
CA GLU A 445 -28.00 9.84 11.77
C GLU A 445 -27.70 11.26 12.26
N LEU A 446 -26.79 11.41 13.22
CA LEU A 446 -26.35 12.70 13.76
C LEU A 446 -25.77 13.60 12.67
N MET A 447 -24.95 13.04 11.79
CA MET A 447 -24.35 13.77 10.67
C MET A 447 -25.36 14.11 9.56
N THR A 448 -26.54 13.48 9.54
CA THR A 448 -27.51 13.51 8.43
C THR A 448 -26.93 13.07 7.07
N ARG A 449 -25.74 12.45 7.07
CA ARG A 449 -24.96 12.07 5.89
C ARG A 449 -24.23 10.75 6.14
N CYS A 450 -24.59 9.73 5.38
CA CYS A 450 -24.05 8.38 5.55
C CYS A 450 -22.72 8.15 4.82
N ASP A 451 -22.39 8.98 3.83
CA ASP A 451 -21.24 8.84 2.93
C ASP A 451 -19.94 9.47 3.46
N PHE A 452 -20.04 10.41 4.40
CA PHE A 452 -18.88 11.17 4.88
C PHE A 452 -18.03 10.42 5.92
N ILE A 453 -18.64 9.61 6.78
CA ILE A 453 -17.95 9.05 7.95
C ILE A 453 -16.73 8.20 7.59
N ARG A 454 -16.78 7.43 6.50
CA ARG A 454 -15.65 6.62 6.01
C ARG A 454 -14.49 7.48 5.53
N LYS A 455 -14.78 8.59 4.85
CA LYS A 455 -13.76 9.53 4.40
C LYS A 455 -13.14 10.26 5.59
N LEU A 456 -13.95 10.61 6.58
CA LEU A 456 -13.48 11.21 7.84
C LEU A 456 -12.57 10.27 8.64
N ASP A 457 -12.86 8.97 8.63
CA ASP A 457 -12.00 7.91 9.17
C ASP A 457 -10.64 7.85 8.44
N SER A 458 -10.64 7.81 7.10
CA SER A 458 -9.40 7.79 6.30
C SER A 458 -8.49 9.02 6.51
N LEU A 459 -9.09 10.17 6.85
CA LEU A 459 -8.35 11.40 7.19
C LEU A 459 -7.84 11.41 8.63
N ASN A 460 -8.09 10.35 9.40
CA ASN A 460 -7.76 10.22 10.81
C ASN A 460 -8.37 11.33 11.68
N LEU A 461 -9.54 11.85 11.32
CA LEU A 461 -10.28 12.84 12.11
C LEU A 461 -11.18 12.13 13.14
N PHE A 462 -11.88 11.12 12.65
CA PHE A 462 -12.64 10.17 13.46
C PHE A 462 -12.01 8.80 13.30
N SER A 463 -12.36 7.87 14.19
CA SER A 463 -11.96 6.47 14.13
C SER A 463 -13.20 5.61 14.21
N ILE A 464 -13.33 4.66 13.28
CA ILE A 464 -14.33 3.60 13.34
C ILE A 464 -13.65 2.34 13.88
N THR A 465 -14.02 1.96 15.10
CA THR A 465 -13.46 0.76 15.75
C THR A 465 -13.92 -0.53 15.07
N SER A 466 -13.27 -1.66 15.38
CA SER A 466 -13.66 -2.98 14.88
C SER A 466 -15.09 -3.41 15.25
N LYS A 467 -15.68 -2.79 16.28
CA LYS A 467 -17.08 -2.99 16.70
C LYS A 467 -18.07 -2.06 15.97
N ALA A 468 -17.59 -1.28 15.00
CA ALA A 468 -18.35 -0.25 14.31
C ALA A 468 -18.82 0.87 15.25
N ASP A 469 -18.02 1.23 16.26
CA ASP A 469 -18.22 2.43 17.07
C ASP A 469 -17.34 3.57 16.56
N VAL A 470 -17.94 4.74 16.38
CA VAL A 470 -17.33 5.98 15.89
C VAL A 470 -16.94 6.86 17.06
N ARG A 471 -15.68 7.30 17.10
CA ARG A 471 -15.14 8.20 18.13
C ARG A 471 -14.13 9.16 17.53
N ALA A 472 -13.65 10.12 18.33
CA ALA A 472 -12.48 10.91 17.95
C ALA A 472 -11.28 9.98 17.67
N SER A 473 -10.46 10.32 16.67
CA SER A 473 -9.33 9.45 16.27
C SER A 473 -8.33 9.23 17.38
N SER A 474 -8.20 10.16 18.34
CA SER A 474 -7.25 10.10 19.43
C SER A 474 -7.66 10.94 20.63
N VAL A 475 -6.99 10.76 21.77
CA VAL A 475 -7.18 11.63 22.96
C VAL A 475 -6.86 13.11 22.64
N PRO A 476 -5.73 13.46 21.98
CA PRO A 476 -5.49 14.84 21.54
C PRO A 476 -6.56 15.39 20.59
N MET A 477 -7.08 14.57 19.67
CA MET A 477 -8.16 14.99 18.77
C MET A 477 -9.46 15.28 19.55
N HIS A 478 -9.80 14.44 20.53
CA HIS A 478 -10.96 14.68 21.39
C HIS A 478 -10.82 15.97 22.21
N ARG A 479 -9.64 16.22 22.77
CA ARG A 479 -9.32 17.50 23.45
C ARG A 479 -9.43 18.69 22.49
N ALA A 480 -9.03 18.52 21.23
CA ALA A 480 -9.23 19.55 20.20
C ALA A 480 -10.73 19.82 19.96
N PHE A 481 -11.58 18.78 19.92
CA PHE A 481 -13.03 18.95 19.82
C PHE A 481 -13.59 19.73 21.01
N GLN A 482 -13.16 19.41 22.23
CA GLN A 482 -13.55 20.15 23.43
C GLN A 482 -13.19 21.63 23.32
N GLU A 483 -11.98 21.95 22.89
CA GLU A 483 -11.50 23.33 22.73
C GLU A 483 -12.30 24.09 21.66
N ILE A 484 -12.58 23.45 20.52
CA ILE A 484 -13.36 24.03 19.41
C ILE A 484 -14.81 24.28 19.85
N CYS A 485 -15.47 23.28 20.43
CA CYS A 485 -16.87 23.37 20.84
C CYS A 485 -17.07 24.35 22.01
N SER A 486 -16.01 24.65 22.76
CA SER A 486 -16.04 25.63 23.86
C SER A 486 -15.78 27.07 23.38
N GLN A 487 -15.50 27.29 22.09
CA GLN A 487 -15.27 28.65 21.58
C GLN A 487 -16.53 29.52 21.71
N PRO A 488 -16.41 30.79 22.16
CA PRO A 488 -17.55 31.68 22.26
C PRO A 488 -18.26 31.86 20.92
N GLY A 489 -19.56 31.57 20.88
CA GLY A 489 -20.38 31.71 19.67
C GLY A 489 -20.30 30.53 18.69
N PHE A 490 -19.59 29.44 19.02
CA PHE A 490 -19.49 28.25 18.18
C PHE A 490 -20.86 27.68 17.80
N ASP A 491 -21.74 27.43 18.78
CA ASP A 491 -23.06 26.82 18.53
C ASP A 491 -23.89 27.65 17.55
N LYS A 492 -23.88 28.98 17.73
CA LYS A 492 -24.56 29.92 16.83
C LYS A 492 -23.93 29.92 15.44
N HIS A 493 -22.60 29.89 15.35
CA HIS A 493 -21.90 29.85 14.06
C HIS A 493 -22.19 28.56 13.29
N LEU A 494 -22.31 27.42 14.00
CA LEU A 494 -22.72 26.14 13.43
C LEU A 494 -24.18 26.16 12.96
N GLU A 495 -25.10 26.66 13.78
CA GLU A 495 -26.51 26.79 13.44
C GLU A 495 -26.72 27.68 12.21
N LEU A 496 -26.04 28.82 12.15
CA LEU A 496 -26.05 29.72 11.00
C LEU A 496 -25.50 29.05 9.72
N THR A 497 -24.45 28.23 9.85
CA THR A 497 -23.93 27.46 8.71
C THR A 497 -24.98 26.46 8.21
N ILE A 498 -25.61 25.71 9.11
CA ILE A 498 -26.65 24.72 8.76
C ILE A 498 -27.86 25.40 8.11
N GLN A 499 -28.31 26.53 8.68
CA GLN A 499 -29.44 27.30 8.14
C GLN A 499 -29.13 27.78 6.72
N ARG A 500 -27.95 28.34 6.49
CA ARG A 500 -27.55 28.81 5.17
C ARG A 500 -27.45 27.68 4.14
N ILE A 501 -26.96 26.49 4.52
CA ILE A 501 -27.00 25.30 3.63
C ILE A 501 -28.45 24.99 3.25
N ALA A 502 -29.36 24.97 4.23
CA ALA A 502 -30.77 24.68 4.00
C ALA A 502 -31.43 25.73 3.08
N ASP A 503 -31.10 27.01 3.26
CA ASP A 503 -31.60 28.11 2.43
C ASP A 503 -31.17 27.93 0.97
N ILE A 504 -29.89 27.67 0.70
CA ILE A 504 -29.37 27.49 -0.67
C ILE A 504 -29.99 26.24 -1.31
N GLU A 505 -30.09 25.13 -0.57
CA GLU A 505 -30.78 23.94 -1.08
C GLU A 505 -32.26 24.17 -1.36
N SER A 506 -32.93 25.03 -0.59
CA SER A 506 -34.33 25.37 -0.82
C SER A 506 -34.51 26.15 -2.12
N LEU A 507 -33.62 27.10 -2.42
CA LEU A 507 -33.57 27.85 -3.67
C LEU A 507 -33.32 26.95 -4.87
N GLY A 508 -32.43 25.96 -4.73
CA GLY A 508 -32.18 24.96 -5.79
C GLY A 508 -33.37 24.04 -6.07
N ARG A 509 -34.27 23.85 -5.09
CA ARG A 509 -35.51 23.05 -5.25
C ARG A 509 -36.65 23.84 -5.89
N THR A 510 -36.66 25.17 -5.75
CA THR A 510 -37.62 26.04 -6.43
C THR A 510 -37.22 26.25 -7.89
N ARG A 511 -37.94 25.61 -8.83
CA ARG A 511 -37.81 25.93 -10.25
C ARG A 511 -38.38 27.32 -10.53
N GLU A 512 -37.52 28.32 -10.72
CA GLU A 512 -37.94 29.57 -11.32
C GLU A 512 -38.19 29.38 -12.82
N LEU A 513 -39.43 29.59 -13.27
CA LEU A 513 -39.77 29.66 -14.69
C LEU A 513 -39.41 31.06 -15.21
N VAL A 514 -38.17 31.24 -15.65
CA VAL A 514 -37.76 32.48 -16.33
C VAL A 514 -38.15 32.38 -17.81
N ALA A 515 -39.26 33.01 -18.18
CA ALA A 515 -39.69 33.10 -19.57
C ALA A 515 -38.88 34.18 -20.30
N LYS A 516 -37.94 33.75 -21.15
CA LYS A 516 -36.98 34.60 -21.88
C LYS A 516 -37.58 35.53 -22.94
N ASP A 517 -38.85 35.35 -23.30
CA ASP A 517 -39.47 36.06 -24.43
C ASP A 517 -39.94 37.49 -24.12
N LEU A 518 -39.84 37.96 -22.87
CA LEU A 518 -40.13 39.36 -22.54
C LEU A 518 -38.88 40.24 -22.70
N VAL A 519 -38.37 40.36 -23.92
CA VAL A 519 -37.35 41.37 -24.24
C VAL A 519 -38.09 42.69 -24.52
N LEU A 520 -37.54 43.84 -24.08
CA LEU A 520 -38.01 45.20 -24.38
C LEU A 520 -39.34 45.64 -23.73
N GLY A 521 -39.74 45.10 -22.57
CA GLY A 521 -40.88 45.65 -21.79
C GLY A 521 -42.25 45.13 -22.21
N GLY A 522 -42.31 43.97 -22.88
CA GLY A 522 -43.56 43.23 -23.06
C GLY A 522 -44.16 42.77 -21.73
N HIS A 523 -45.47 42.49 -21.73
CA HIS A 523 -46.18 41.93 -20.58
C HIS A 523 -47.10 40.77 -21.03
N TYR A 524 -47.34 39.81 -20.13
CA TYR A 524 -48.30 38.74 -20.36
C TYR A 524 -49.71 39.18 -19.94
N GLU A 525 -50.69 38.96 -20.81
CA GLU A 525 -52.10 38.99 -20.42
C GLU A 525 -52.59 37.56 -20.22
N ILE A 526 -53.00 37.25 -19.00
CA ILE A 526 -53.54 35.95 -18.62
C ILE A 526 -55.06 36.11 -18.44
N GLU A 527 -55.84 35.53 -19.34
CA GLU A 527 -57.29 35.47 -19.23
C GLU A 527 -57.74 34.05 -18.87
N ALA A 528 -58.36 33.90 -17.70
CA ALA A 528 -58.93 32.64 -17.26
C ALA A 528 -60.41 32.53 -17.69
N GLY A 529 -60.69 31.67 -18.67
CA GLY A 529 -62.05 31.39 -19.16
C GLY A 529 -62.56 30.02 -18.71
N ARG A 530 -63.88 29.78 -18.86
CA ARG A 530 -64.52 28.49 -18.51
C ARG A 530 -63.97 27.26 -19.27
N LYS A 531 -63.17 27.47 -20.33
CA LYS A 531 -62.55 26.40 -21.15
C LYS A 531 -61.02 26.27 -20.96
N GLY A 532 -60.42 27.04 -20.06
CA GLY A 532 -58.97 26.99 -19.79
C GLY A 532 -58.34 28.38 -19.62
N ILE A 533 -57.05 28.39 -19.30
CA ILE A 533 -56.24 29.60 -19.16
C ILE A 533 -55.64 29.94 -20.53
N THR A 534 -55.94 31.14 -21.03
CA THR A 534 -55.34 31.66 -22.27
C THR A 534 -54.25 32.66 -21.89
N VAL A 535 -53.01 32.40 -22.28
CA VAL A 535 -51.88 33.30 -22.06
C VAL A 535 -51.53 33.97 -23.39
N ARG A 536 -51.58 35.30 -23.46
CA ARG A 536 -51.17 36.10 -24.62
C ARG A 536 -49.93 36.92 -24.29
N ILE A 537 -49.00 36.98 -25.24
CA ILE A 537 -47.80 37.81 -25.17
C ILE A 537 -48.10 39.11 -25.90
N LYS A 538 -47.95 40.27 -25.25
CA LYS A 538 -47.94 41.58 -25.89
C LYS A 538 -46.52 42.14 -25.88
N GLU A 539 -45.96 42.36 -27.06
CA GLU A 539 -44.70 43.08 -27.23
C GLU A 539 -44.89 44.57 -26.90
N ALA A 540 -43.84 45.24 -26.43
CA ALA A 540 -43.89 46.67 -26.17
C ALA A 540 -44.08 47.44 -27.48
N GLU A 541 -44.98 48.43 -27.49
CA GLU A 541 -45.10 49.36 -28.61
C GLU A 541 -43.77 50.12 -28.76
N ASN A 542 -43.10 49.93 -29.90
CA ASN A 542 -41.99 50.79 -30.30
C ASN A 542 -42.52 52.22 -30.40
N LYS A 543 -42.13 53.08 -29.46
CA LYS A 543 -42.24 54.53 -29.64
C LYS A 543 -41.16 54.98 -30.61
N ASP A 544 -41.48 54.92 -31.90
CA ASP A 544 -40.77 55.69 -32.92
C ASP A 544 -41.19 57.16 -32.78
N GLU A 545 -40.37 57.97 -32.09
CA GLU A 545 -40.23 59.41 -32.31
C GLU A 545 -38.76 59.85 -32.21
#